data_AF-A0A944BUD8-F1
#
_entry.id   AF-A0A944BUD8-F1
#
_cell.length_a   1.000
_cell.length_b   1.000
_cell.length_c   1.000
_cell.angle_alpha   90.00
_cell.angle_beta   90.00
_cell.angle_gamma   90.00
#
_symmetry.space_group_name_H-M   'P 1'
#
loop_
_entity.id
_entity.type
_entity.pdbx_description
1 polymer ?
#
loop_
_entity_poly.entity_id
_entity_poly.type
_entity_poly.pdbx_seq_one_letter_code
_entity_poly.pdbx_strand_id
1 'polypeptide(L)'
;MKKRKIAFIILTISYFLVTAADLTLTFLATPDLSLEGNPLVTTYKFGWAGLVAINVVTLILYFIMARYAFIKYRAPESDETEDIKRYLADITYGDPEKTSLGMWKWPKYWAPQIACLCYSVTTALPFARVIVVIEWLLMLNHVRAPLFFTVVAMFPLGRIDFFVAVILAWFLSGVWIRKEFLKNAERKEKEKMNK
;
A
#
# COMPACT_ATOMS: atom_id res chain seq x y z
N MET A 1 7.41 -3.48 -19.60
CA MET A 1 5.95 -3.42 -19.32
C MET A 1 5.34 -4.72 -18.76
N LYS A 2 5.64 -5.91 -19.31
CA LYS A 2 5.03 -7.18 -18.90
C LYS A 2 5.08 -7.44 -17.38
N LYS A 3 6.23 -7.23 -16.74
CA LYS A 3 6.42 -7.39 -15.28
C LYS A 3 5.48 -6.50 -14.44
N ARG A 4 5.26 -5.23 -14.82
CA ARG A 4 4.35 -4.32 -14.10
C ARG A 4 2.89 -4.72 -14.25
N LYS A 5 2.49 -5.21 -15.44
CA LYS A 5 1.14 -5.74 -15.67
C LYS A 5 0.87 -6.99 -14.83
N ILE A 6 1.85 -7.90 -14.75
CA ILE A 6 1.76 -9.09 -13.89
C ILE A 6 1.64 -8.69 -12.43
N ALA A 7 2.48 -7.77 -11.93
CA ALA A 7 2.39 -7.27 -10.56
C ALA A 7 1.01 -6.66 -10.25
N PHE A 8 0.46 -5.86 -11.17
CA PHE A 8 -0.90 -5.32 -11.04
C PHE A 8 -1.96 -6.43 -10.89
N ILE A 9 -1.92 -7.45 -11.74
CA ILE A 9 -2.87 -8.58 -11.69
C ILE A 9 -2.72 -9.33 -10.37
N ILE A 10 -1.51 -9.72 -10.00
CA ILE A 10 -1.24 -10.48 -8.77
C ILE A 10 -1.71 -9.69 -7.55
N LEU A 11 -1.35 -8.41 -7.42
CA LEU A 11 -1.72 -7.59 -6.28
C LEU A 11 -3.23 -7.36 -6.21
N THR A 12 -3.91 -7.21 -7.35
CA THR A 12 -5.36 -7.02 -7.39
C THR A 12 -6.10 -8.28 -6.99
N ILE A 13 -5.72 -9.43 -7.55
CA ILE A 13 -6.30 -10.73 -7.20
C ILE A 13 -6.02 -11.07 -5.74
N SER A 14 -4.77 -10.88 -5.28
CA SER A 14 -4.40 -11.17 -3.88
C SER A 14 -5.21 -10.33 -2.90
N TYR A 15 -5.35 -9.03 -3.16
CA TYR A 15 -6.15 -8.16 -2.31
C TYR A 15 -7.62 -8.57 -2.29
N PHE A 16 -8.20 -8.88 -3.46
CA PHE A 16 -9.57 -9.35 -3.56
C PHE A 16 -9.79 -10.64 -2.76
N LEU A 17 -8.93 -11.65 -2.96
CA LEU A 17 -9.03 -12.93 -2.26
C LEU A 17 -8.89 -12.79 -0.75
N VAL A 18 -7.93 -12.01 -0.29
CA VAL A 18 -7.72 -11.77 1.15
C VAL A 18 -8.90 -10.99 1.75
N THR A 19 -9.49 -10.05 1.02
CA THR A 19 -10.69 -9.32 1.47
C THR A 19 -11.93 -10.22 1.52
N ALA A 20 -12.09 -11.10 0.53
CA ALA A 20 -13.17 -12.08 0.54
C ALA A 20 -13.00 -13.08 1.69
N ALA A 21 -11.78 -13.56 1.94
CA ALA A 21 -11.47 -14.43 3.06
C ALA A 21 -11.75 -13.76 4.41
N ASP A 22 -11.30 -12.52 4.59
CA ASP A 22 -11.56 -11.71 5.80
C ASP A 22 -13.07 -11.60 6.08
N LEU A 23 -13.87 -11.16 5.11
CA LEU A 23 -15.33 -11.07 5.25
C LEU A 23 -15.99 -12.42 5.54
N THR A 24 -15.55 -13.49 4.86
CA THR A 24 -16.12 -14.84 5.06
C THR A 24 -15.81 -15.35 6.46
N LEU A 25 -14.57 -15.21 6.91
CA LEU A 25 -14.17 -15.69 8.22
C LEU A 25 -14.78 -14.85 9.34
N THR A 26 -14.91 -13.53 9.15
CA THR A 26 -15.66 -12.66 10.06
C THR A 26 -17.10 -13.17 10.20
N PHE A 27 -17.76 -13.54 9.09
CA PHE A 27 -19.14 -14.03 9.12
C PHE A 27 -19.27 -15.34 9.88
N LEU A 28 -18.28 -16.23 9.76
CA LEU A 28 -18.26 -17.49 10.47
C LEU A 28 -17.94 -17.31 11.97
N ALA A 29 -17.04 -16.39 12.30
CA ALA A 29 -16.54 -16.21 13.66
C ALA A 29 -17.46 -15.35 14.53
N THR A 30 -18.03 -14.29 13.95
CA THR A 30 -18.92 -13.34 14.65
C THR A 30 -20.04 -12.88 13.71
N PRO A 31 -21.08 -13.71 13.49
CA PRO A 31 -22.22 -13.33 12.66
C PRO A 31 -22.94 -12.06 13.14
N ASP A 32 -22.85 -11.77 14.44
CA ASP A 32 -23.41 -10.59 15.10
C ASP A 32 -22.44 -9.38 15.10
N LEU A 33 -21.21 -9.57 14.61
CA LEU A 33 -20.12 -8.59 14.56
C LEU A 33 -19.68 -8.05 15.93
N SER A 34 -19.93 -8.79 17.01
CA SER A 34 -19.52 -8.41 18.38
C SER A 34 -18.01 -8.28 18.56
N LEU A 35 -17.22 -8.98 17.75
CA LEU A 35 -15.75 -8.95 17.79
C LEU A 35 -15.11 -8.06 16.70
N GLU A 36 -15.92 -7.42 15.85
CA GLU A 36 -15.41 -6.62 14.73
C GLU A 36 -14.85 -5.27 15.21
N GLY A 37 -13.61 -4.94 14.81
CA GLY A 37 -12.95 -3.69 15.20
C GLY A 37 -13.22 -2.50 14.27
N ASN A 38 -14.00 -2.65 13.19
CA ASN A 38 -14.30 -1.57 12.26
C ASN A 38 -15.19 -0.47 12.91
N PRO A 39 -14.77 0.81 12.90
CA PRO A 39 -15.56 1.92 13.46
C PRO A 39 -16.98 2.03 12.91
N LEU A 40 -17.22 1.68 11.64
CA LEU A 40 -18.56 1.70 11.04
C LEU A 40 -19.51 0.70 11.70
N VAL A 41 -18.95 -0.37 12.27
CA VAL A 41 -19.69 -1.39 13.00
C VAL A 41 -19.75 -1.04 14.48
N THR A 42 -18.61 -0.76 15.12
CA THR A 42 -18.54 -0.55 16.57
C THR A 42 -19.19 0.77 17.00
N THR A 43 -18.92 1.86 16.29
CA THR A 43 -19.31 3.23 16.64
C THR A 43 -20.60 3.64 15.95
N TYR A 44 -20.70 3.40 14.64
CA TYR A 44 -21.85 3.85 13.83
C TYR A 44 -22.97 2.82 13.69
N LYS A 45 -22.78 1.59 14.21
CA LYS A 45 -23.80 0.52 14.25
C LYS A 45 -24.42 0.15 12.89
N PHE A 46 -23.67 0.31 11.80
CA PHE A 46 -24.15 -0.04 10.45
C PHE A 46 -24.14 -1.55 10.15
N GLY A 47 -23.60 -2.37 11.06
CA GLY A 47 -23.55 -3.83 10.94
C GLY A 47 -22.90 -4.31 9.64
N TRP A 48 -23.42 -5.42 9.10
CA TRP A 48 -22.90 -6.04 7.86
C TRP A 48 -22.96 -5.12 6.65
N ALA A 49 -24.00 -4.30 6.53
CA ALA A 49 -24.13 -3.37 5.41
C ALA A 49 -22.96 -2.37 5.40
N GLY A 50 -22.62 -1.81 6.56
CA GLY A 50 -21.46 -0.91 6.71
C GLY A 50 -20.13 -1.61 6.40
N LEU A 51 -19.95 -2.83 6.90
CA LEU A 51 -18.74 -3.63 6.71
C LEU A 51 -18.52 -4.02 5.24
N VAL A 52 -19.58 -4.42 4.53
CA VAL A 52 -19.50 -4.74 3.10
C VAL A 52 -19.26 -3.48 2.29
N ALA A 53 -20.01 -2.40 2.55
CA ALA A 53 -19.88 -1.15 1.81
C ALA A 53 -18.46 -0.57 1.86
N ILE A 54 -17.83 -0.52 3.05
CA ILE A 54 -16.47 0.00 3.17
C ILE A 54 -15.43 -0.87 2.47
N ASN A 55 -15.60 -2.20 2.48
CA ASN A 55 -14.71 -3.10 1.76
C ASN A 55 -14.84 -2.94 0.24
N VAL A 56 -16.07 -2.74 -0.28
CA VAL A 56 -16.30 -2.44 -1.71
C VAL A 56 -15.67 -1.11 -2.10
N VAL A 57 -15.88 -0.04 -1.33
CA VAL A 57 -15.28 1.28 -1.59
C VAL A 57 -13.75 1.18 -1.55
N THR A 58 -13.20 0.50 -0.56
CA THR A 58 -11.75 0.32 -0.43
C THR A 58 -11.19 -0.51 -1.59
N LEU A 59 -11.91 -1.53 -2.06
CA LEU A 59 -11.51 -2.33 -3.23
C LEU A 59 -11.47 -1.49 -4.52
N ILE A 60 -12.45 -0.62 -4.73
CA ILE A 60 -12.47 0.30 -5.88
C ILE A 60 -11.28 1.26 -5.82
N LEU A 61 -11.05 1.89 -4.66
CA LEU A 61 -9.91 2.78 -4.46
C LEU A 61 -8.58 2.05 -4.66
N TYR A 62 -8.45 0.86 -4.10
CA TYR A 62 -7.28 0.00 -4.27
C TYR A 62 -7.01 -0.28 -5.75
N PHE A 63 -8.02 -0.65 -6.52
CA PHE A 63 -7.89 -0.91 -7.96
C PHE A 63 -7.42 0.33 -8.73
N ILE A 64 -8.00 1.50 -8.43
CA ILE A 64 -7.60 2.78 -9.04
C ILE A 64 -6.13 3.09 -8.74
N MET A 65 -5.72 2.96 -7.48
CA MET A 65 -4.34 3.18 -7.04
C MET A 65 -3.38 2.19 -7.71
N ALA A 66 -3.73 0.90 -7.76
CA ALA A 66 -2.88 -0.13 -8.36
C ALA A 66 -2.74 0.11 -9.87
N ARG A 67 -3.83 0.47 -10.55
CA ARG A 67 -3.80 0.83 -11.97
C ARG A 67 -2.92 2.06 -12.19
N TYR A 68 -3.03 3.08 -11.33
CA TYR A 68 -2.21 4.28 -11.42
C TYR A 68 -0.72 3.94 -11.27
N ALA A 69 -0.35 3.25 -10.19
CA ALA A 69 1.04 2.94 -9.87
C ALA A 69 1.71 1.98 -10.87
N PHE A 70 1.02 0.92 -11.31
CA PHE A 70 1.64 -0.14 -12.09
C PHE A 70 1.42 0.01 -13.60
N ILE A 71 0.30 0.59 -14.03
CA ILE A 71 -0.07 0.67 -15.45
C ILE A 71 0.14 2.07 -16.01
N LYS A 72 -0.50 3.08 -15.41
CA LYS A 72 -0.60 4.44 -15.96
C LYS A 72 0.66 5.28 -15.75
N TYR A 73 1.19 5.33 -14.53
CA TYR A 73 2.27 6.24 -14.19
C TYR A 73 3.60 5.87 -14.85
N ARG A 74 4.31 6.88 -15.35
CA ARG A 74 5.68 6.81 -15.85
C ARG A 74 6.45 7.97 -15.21
N ALA A 75 7.59 7.65 -14.60
CA ALA A 75 8.45 8.67 -14.02
C ALA A 75 8.98 9.56 -15.16
N PRO A 76 9.01 10.90 -14.95
CA PRO A 76 9.69 11.80 -15.87
C PRO A 76 11.17 11.41 -15.96
N GLU A 77 11.78 11.73 -17.09
CA GLU A 77 13.22 11.55 -17.27
C GLU A 77 13.95 12.62 -16.49
N SER A 78 15.05 12.21 -15.84
CA SER A 78 15.92 13.08 -15.07
C SER A 78 17.35 12.89 -15.58
N ASP A 79 18.12 13.97 -15.67
CA ASP A 79 19.54 13.90 -16.02
C ASP A 79 20.40 13.42 -14.84
N GLU A 80 19.84 13.39 -13.64
CA GLU A 80 20.52 12.91 -12.44
C GLU A 80 20.54 11.38 -12.38
N THR A 81 21.75 10.82 -12.21
CA THR A 81 21.99 9.37 -12.20
C THR A 81 22.89 8.90 -11.07
N GLU A 82 23.47 9.83 -10.30
CA GLU A 82 24.44 9.54 -9.24
C GLU A 82 23.85 9.71 -7.84
N ASP A 83 23.02 10.75 -7.63
CA ASP A 83 22.42 11.02 -6.32
C ASP A 83 20.88 10.89 -6.32
N ILE A 84 20.38 9.96 -5.50
CA ILE A 84 18.95 9.69 -5.30
C ILE A 84 18.17 10.90 -4.77
N LYS A 85 18.80 11.76 -3.96
CA LYS A 85 18.16 12.96 -3.40
C LYS A 85 17.98 14.02 -4.49
N ARG A 86 19.02 14.23 -5.30
CA ARG A 86 18.96 15.14 -6.46
C ARG A 86 17.95 14.64 -7.50
N TYR A 87 17.90 13.33 -7.75
CA TYR A 87 16.91 12.71 -8.60
C TYR A 87 15.49 12.97 -8.11
N LEU A 88 15.24 12.77 -6.81
CA LEU A 88 13.95 13.06 -6.20
C LEU A 88 13.57 14.54 -6.30
N ALA A 89 14.52 15.44 -6.04
CA ALA A 89 14.32 16.88 -6.17
C ALA A 89 13.95 17.24 -7.61
N ASP A 90 14.63 16.66 -8.59
CA ASP A 90 14.38 16.88 -10.01
C ASP A 90 12.98 16.40 -10.44
N ILE A 91 12.62 15.13 -10.19
CA ILE A 91 11.31 14.62 -10.62
C ILE A 91 10.13 15.30 -9.90
N THR A 92 10.36 15.89 -8.72
CA THR A 92 9.32 16.50 -7.88
C THR A 92 9.19 18.01 -8.10
N TYR A 93 10.32 18.70 -8.26
CA TYR A 93 10.39 20.16 -8.31
C TYR A 93 10.94 20.70 -9.65
N GLY A 94 11.54 19.84 -10.48
CA GLY A 94 12.23 20.21 -11.72
C GLY A 94 13.53 20.97 -11.48
N ASP A 95 14.15 20.78 -10.30
CA ASP A 95 15.36 21.48 -9.90
C ASP A 95 16.21 20.59 -8.96
N PRO A 96 17.33 20.03 -9.44
CA PRO A 96 18.22 19.16 -8.66
C PRO A 96 18.93 19.86 -7.49
N GLU A 97 19.10 21.18 -7.53
CA GLU A 97 19.81 21.94 -6.50
C GLU A 97 18.94 22.20 -5.26
N LYS A 98 17.62 22.01 -5.37
CA LYS A 98 16.67 22.11 -4.24
C LYS A 98 16.70 20.92 -3.28
N THR A 99 17.88 20.35 -3.04
CA THR A 99 18.07 19.14 -2.21
C THR A 99 18.13 19.39 -0.71
N SER A 100 18.26 20.63 -0.24
CA SER A 100 18.32 20.93 1.20
C SER A 100 17.29 21.98 1.62
N LEU A 101 16.60 21.71 2.74
CA LEU A 101 15.51 22.49 3.37
C LEU A 101 14.23 22.75 2.53
N GLY A 102 14.26 22.55 1.21
CA GLY A 102 13.17 22.85 0.27
C GLY A 102 11.99 21.85 0.21
N MET A 103 12.06 20.70 0.89
CA MET A 103 10.94 19.73 0.96
C MET A 103 9.76 20.19 1.83
N TRP A 104 9.80 21.42 2.36
CA TRP A 104 8.64 22.11 2.95
C TRP A 104 7.81 22.92 1.94
N LYS A 105 8.31 23.11 0.71
CA LYS A 105 7.53 23.75 -0.36
C LYS A 105 6.65 22.71 -1.06
N TRP A 106 5.44 23.13 -1.43
CA TRP A 106 4.52 22.34 -2.23
C TRP A 106 5.21 21.81 -3.50
N PRO A 107 5.10 20.51 -3.81
CA PRO A 107 5.72 19.93 -4.99
C PRO A 107 5.14 20.55 -6.25
N LYS A 108 6.01 20.87 -7.21
CA LYS A 108 5.60 21.39 -8.51
C LYS A 108 4.92 20.29 -9.33
N TYR A 109 5.45 19.08 -9.23
CA TYR A 109 4.93 17.87 -9.87
C TYR A 109 4.52 16.88 -8.79
N TRP A 110 3.20 16.71 -8.61
CA TRP A 110 2.64 15.77 -7.64
C TRP A 110 2.62 14.31 -8.08
N ALA A 111 2.75 14.07 -9.38
CA ALA A 111 2.58 12.75 -9.96
C ALA A 111 3.54 11.69 -9.36
N PRO A 112 4.84 11.97 -9.11
CA PRO A 112 5.73 11.01 -8.44
C PRO A 112 5.29 10.66 -7.01
N GLN A 113 4.82 11.63 -6.24
CA GLN A 113 4.38 11.45 -4.84
C GLN A 113 3.13 10.59 -4.80
N ILE A 114 2.16 10.90 -5.67
CA ILE A 114 0.93 10.12 -5.81
C ILE A 114 1.28 8.71 -6.29
N ALA A 115 2.22 8.55 -7.21
CA ALA A 115 2.63 7.23 -7.71
C ALA A 115 3.34 6.41 -6.64
N CYS A 116 4.23 7.04 -5.85
CA CYS A 116 4.92 6.44 -4.73
C CYS A 116 3.93 5.97 -3.66
N LEU A 117 2.99 6.84 -3.27
CA LEU A 117 1.92 6.51 -2.33
C LEU A 117 1.06 5.35 -2.87
N CYS A 118 0.59 5.45 -4.12
CA CYS A 118 -0.21 4.41 -4.75
C CYS A 118 0.53 3.07 -4.77
N TYR A 119 1.80 3.05 -5.19
CA TYR A 119 2.61 1.83 -5.22
C TYR A 119 2.74 1.22 -3.83
N SER A 120 3.06 2.05 -2.84
CA SER A 120 3.40 1.58 -1.50
C SER A 120 2.18 1.05 -0.77
N VAL A 121 1.07 1.78 -0.81
CA VAL A 121 -0.20 1.35 -0.18
C VAL A 121 -0.73 0.09 -0.86
N THR A 122 -0.75 0.04 -2.19
CA THR A 122 -1.27 -1.14 -2.91
C THR A 122 -0.41 -2.37 -2.71
N THR A 123 0.90 -2.19 -2.56
CA THR A 123 1.78 -3.31 -2.26
C THR A 123 1.66 -3.75 -0.80
N ALA A 124 1.41 -2.83 0.15
CA ALA A 124 1.33 -3.13 1.58
C ALA A 124 0.01 -3.80 2.02
N LEU A 125 -1.12 -3.30 1.52
CA LEU A 125 -2.45 -3.66 2.02
C LEU A 125 -2.79 -5.16 1.99
N PRO A 126 -2.44 -5.94 0.95
CA PRO A 126 -2.70 -7.39 0.95
C PRO A 126 -2.02 -8.08 2.12
N PHE A 127 -0.76 -7.73 2.43
CA PHE A 127 0.00 -8.34 3.52
C PHE A 127 -0.52 -7.92 4.89
N ALA A 128 -0.89 -6.65 5.05
CA ALA A 128 -1.49 -6.18 6.28
C ALA A 128 -2.81 -6.90 6.59
N ARG A 129 -3.67 -7.09 5.59
CA ARG A 129 -4.95 -7.77 5.79
C ARG A 129 -4.81 -9.28 6.02
N VAL A 130 -3.73 -9.92 5.56
CA VAL A 130 -3.43 -11.32 5.90
C VAL A 130 -3.34 -11.51 7.42
N ILE A 131 -2.91 -10.50 8.19
CA ILE A 131 -2.88 -10.58 9.65
C ILE A 131 -4.28 -10.79 10.23
N VAL A 132 -5.27 -10.06 9.73
CA VAL A 132 -6.68 -10.20 10.14
C VAL A 132 -7.23 -11.57 9.77
N VAL A 133 -6.90 -12.06 8.57
CA VAL A 133 -7.28 -13.42 8.14
C VAL A 133 -6.67 -14.48 9.08
N ILE A 134 -5.40 -14.33 9.46
CA ILE A 134 -4.74 -15.22 10.41
C ILE A 134 -5.42 -15.15 11.78
N GLU A 135 -5.75 -13.95 12.26
CA GLU A 135 -6.48 -13.76 13.52
C GLU A 135 -7.80 -14.53 13.53
N TRP A 136 -8.63 -14.37 12.49
CA TRP A 136 -9.89 -15.11 12.38
C TRP A 136 -9.69 -16.62 12.32
N LEU A 137 -8.70 -17.09 11.57
CA LEU A 137 -8.39 -18.52 11.49
C LEU A 137 -7.96 -19.08 12.85
N LEU A 138 -7.13 -18.36 13.61
CA LEU A 138 -6.71 -18.78 14.94
C LEU A 138 -7.90 -18.86 15.90
N MET A 139 -8.82 -17.89 15.84
CA MET A 139 -10.02 -17.87 16.68
C MET A 139 -10.99 -19.01 16.33
N LEU A 140 -11.30 -19.20 15.04
CA LEU A 140 -12.21 -20.26 14.56
C LEU A 140 -11.71 -21.67 14.85
N ASN A 141 -10.39 -21.89 14.82
CA ASN A 141 -9.79 -23.19 15.10
C ASN A 141 -9.41 -23.35 16.58
N HIS A 142 -9.79 -22.41 17.46
CA HIS A 142 -9.45 -22.40 18.88
C HIS A 142 -7.95 -22.62 19.17
N VAL A 143 -7.08 -22.10 18.30
CA VAL A 143 -5.63 -22.25 18.42
C VAL A 143 -5.10 -21.30 19.49
N ARG A 144 -4.41 -21.86 20.49
CA ARG A 144 -3.84 -21.09 21.59
C ARG A 144 -2.59 -20.33 21.14
N ALA A 145 -2.74 -19.05 20.80
CA ALA A 145 -1.66 -18.15 20.38
C ALA A 145 -1.56 -16.89 21.28
N PRO A 146 -1.18 -17.02 22.57
CA PRO A 146 -1.28 -15.94 23.54
C PRO A 146 -0.41 -14.73 23.18
N LEU A 147 0.79 -14.95 22.64
CA LEU A 147 1.68 -13.88 22.19
C LEU A 147 1.03 -13.06 21.06
N PHE A 148 0.42 -13.73 20.08
CA PHE A 148 -0.25 -13.07 18.96
C PHE A 148 -1.38 -12.17 19.45
N PHE A 149 -2.32 -12.72 20.24
CA PHE A 149 -3.46 -11.96 20.74
C PHE A 149 -3.06 -10.84 21.72
N THR A 150 -2.00 -11.05 22.52
CA THR A 150 -1.44 -9.99 23.36
C THR A 150 -0.93 -8.83 22.52
N VAL A 151 -0.23 -9.12 21.42
CA VAL A 151 0.26 -8.11 20.50
C VAL A 151 -0.88 -7.38 19.81
N VAL A 152 -1.89 -8.09 19.30
CA VAL A 152 -3.09 -7.50 18.68
C VAL A 152 -3.80 -6.54 19.66
N ALA A 153 -3.98 -6.96 20.91
CA ALA A 153 -4.69 -6.19 21.93
C ALA A 153 -3.98 -4.88 22.34
N MET A 154 -2.69 -4.72 22.03
CA MET A 154 -1.97 -3.45 22.27
C MET A 154 -2.42 -2.34 21.30
N PHE A 155 -3.06 -2.68 20.18
CA PHE A 155 -3.47 -1.72 19.17
C PHE A 155 -4.94 -1.31 19.34
N PRO A 156 -5.28 -0.02 19.11
CA PRO A 156 -6.64 0.45 19.19
C PRO A 156 -7.61 -0.40 18.35
N LEU A 157 -8.70 -0.84 18.98
CA LEU A 157 -9.74 -1.68 18.35
C LEU A 157 -9.21 -3.02 17.79
N GLY A 158 -8.04 -3.50 18.25
CA GLY A 158 -7.38 -4.69 17.72
C GLY A 158 -6.81 -4.51 16.31
N ARG A 159 -6.77 -3.28 15.77
CA ARG A 159 -6.46 -3.02 14.36
C ARG A 159 -4.95 -2.88 14.10
N ILE A 160 -4.19 -3.91 14.45
CA ILE A 160 -2.76 -4.01 14.16
C ILE A 160 -2.46 -3.95 12.64
N ASP A 161 -3.40 -4.41 11.82
CA ASP A 161 -3.32 -4.40 10.36
C ASP A 161 -3.09 -2.99 9.81
N PHE A 162 -3.74 -1.96 10.37
CA PHE A 162 -3.50 -0.57 9.94
C PHE A 162 -2.08 -0.11 10.21
N PHE A 163 -1.52 -0.42 11.38
CA PHE A 163 -0.16 -0.03 11.74
C PHE A 163 0.87 -0.74 10.87
N VAL A 164 0.68 -2.03 10.64
CA VAL A 164 1.54 -2.81 9.73
C VAL A 164 1.43 -2.27 8.31
N ALA A 165 0.24 -1.92 7.83
CA ALA A 165 0.06 -1.32 6.51
C ALA A 165 0.83 0.00 6.37
N VAL A 166 0.79 0.87 7.40
CA VAL A 166 1.52 2.15 7.40
C VAL A 166 3.03 1.94 7.39
N ILE A 167 3.56 1.06 8.26
CA ILE A 167 4.99 0.76 8.34
C ILE A 167 5.50 0.16 7.01
N LEU A 168 4.76 -0.82 6.47
CA LEU A 168 5.09 -1.45 5.20
C LEU A 168 5.04 -0.42 4.06
N ALA A 169 4.01 0.43 3.99
CA ALA A 169 3.90 1.47 2.98
C ALA A 169 5.05 2.47 3.07
N TRP A 170 5.48 2.85 4.28
CA TRP A 170 6.63 3.72 4.45
C TRP A 170 7.92 3.08 3.92
N PHE A 171 8.20 1.82 4.29
CA PHE A 171 9.34 1.08 3.75
C PHE A 171 9.27 0.91 2.22
N LEU A 172 8.11 0.55 1.69
CA LEU A 172 7.87 0.34 0.27
C LEU A 172 7.98 1.65 -0.55
N SER A 173 7.78 2.80 0.09
CA SER A 173 8.03 4.11 -0.53
C SER A 173 9.52 4.26 -0.85
N GLY A 174 10.40 3.92 0.10
CA GLY A 174 11.85 3.88 -0.13
C GLY A 174 12.26 2.89 -1.23
N VAL A 175 11.63 1.70 -1.26
CA VAL A 175 11.85 0.71 -2.32
C VAL A 175 11.43 1.25 -3.68
N TRP A 176 10.29 1.95 -3.77
CA TRP A 176 9.82 2.55 -5.01
C TRP A 176 10.79 3.61 -5.52
N ILE A 177 11.19 4.53 -4.65
CA ILE A 177 12.14 5.61 -4.96
C ILE A 177 13.43 5.02 -5.53
N ARG A 178 14.01 4.04 -4.84
CA ARG A 178 15.24 3.37 -5.30
C ARG A 178 15.05 2.68 -6.65
N LYS A 179 13.91 2.01 -6.86
CA LYS A 179 13.61 1.34 -8.14
C LYS A 179 13.48 2.33 -9.29
N GLU A 180 12.85 3.48 -9.09
CA GLU A 180 12.70 4.48 -10.16
C GLU A 180 14.02 5.19 -10.45
N PHE A 181 14.84 5.47 -9.42
CA PHE A 181 16.20 6.00 -9.60
C PHE A 181 17.08 5.06 -10.43
N LEU A 182 17.16 3.77 -10.08
CA LEU A 182 17.96 2.79 -10.83
C LEU A 182 17.48 2.64 -12.28
N LYS A 183 16.16 2.65 -12.51
CA LYS A 183 15.60 2.65 -13.88
C LYS A 183 15.92 3.92 -14.67
N ASN A 184 16.12 5.05 -13.99
CA ASN A 184 16.55 6.29 -14.65
C ASN A 184 18.00 6.15 -15.11
N ALA A 185 18.90 5.72 -14.22
CA ALA A 185 20.30 5.48 -14.53
C ALA A 185 20.49 4.48 -15.69
N GLU A 186 19.80 3.33 -15.63
CA GLU A 186 19.85 2.31 -16.71
C GLU A 186 19.35 2.84 -18.07
N ARG A 187 18.40 3.77 -18.08
CA ARG A 187 17.90 4.38 -19.33
C ARG A 187 18.95 5.31 -19.93
N LYS A 188 19.53 6.18 -19.10
CA LYS A 188 20.57 7.13 -19.53
C LYS A 188 21.84 6.42 -20.02
N GLU A 189 22.24 5.32 -19.38
CA GLU A 189 23.37 4.51 -19.83
C GLU A 189 23.14 3.94 -21.24
N LYS A 190 21.94 3.40 -21.50
CA LYS A 190 21.55 2.89 -22.83
C LYS A 190 21.50 3.97 -23.89
N GLU A 191 21.04 5.17 -23.55
CA GLU A 191 21.04 6.32 -24.46
C GLU A 191 22.47 6.75 -24.84
N LYS A 192 23.42 6.68 -23.89
CA LYS A 192 24.84 6.99 -24.17
C LYS A 192 25.50 5.95 -25.07
N MET A 193 25.19 4.66 -24.91
CA MET A 193 25.74 3.59 -25.76
C MET A 193 25.20 3.59 -27.19
N ASN A 194 24.04 4.18 -27.42
CA ASN A 194 23.39 4.23 -28.73
C ASN A 194 23.68 5.52 -29.52
N LYS A 195 24.51 6.42 -28.97
CA LYS A 195 25.00 7.64 -29.62
C LYS A 195 26.44 7.43 -30.08
#